data_AF-A0A379WGQ5-F1
#
_entry.id   AF-A0A379WGQ5-F1
#
_cell.length_a   1.000
_cell.length_b   1.000
_cell.length_c   1.000
_cell.angle_alpha   90.00
_cell.angle_beta   90.00
_cell.angle_gamma   90.00
#
_symmetry.space_group_name_H-M   'P 1'
#
loop_
_entity.id
_entity.type
_entity.pdbx_description
1 polymer ?
#
loop_
_entity_poly.entity_id
_entity_poly.type
_entity_poly.pdbx_seq_one_letter_code
_entity_poly.pdbx_strand_id
1 'polypeptide(L)'
;MTTFDTIYAKRQYLVASVEDAKSLAEKHLKFNGLDGSFSFGLPEVDDRYHVWRVPLTLHNRKAGEIVINAKTAVIDLDKSSNIEFLIRKTVEEANKEPKKRSTAKKIELSELKNTILAGNSVNTMKHLPDESVIWYSPHLRTIMPNPNILSITLMMSI
;
A
#
# COMPACT_ATOMS: atom_id res chain seq x y z
N MET A 1 21.24 -15.29 30.53
CA MET A 1 20.63 -14.44 29.48
C MET A 1 20.46 -15.31 28.25
N THR A 2 19.22 -15.71 27.95
CA THR A 2 18.92 -16.51 26.75
C THR A 2 18.91 -15.57 25.56
N THR A 3 19.98 -15.61 24.76
CA THR A 3 20.04 -14.91 23.48
C THR A 3 18.98 -15.53 22.58
N PHE A 4 17.88 -14.81 22.32
CA PHE A 4 16.94 -15.22 21.30
C PHE A 4 17.65 -15.12 19.95
N ASP A 5 18.07 -16.25 19.39
CA ASP A 5 18.63 -16.31 18.05
C ASP A 5 17.59 -15.75 17.07
N THR A 6 17.84 -14.52 16.64
CA THR A 6 16.95 -13.84 15.70
C THR A 6 17.03 -14.58 14.37
N ILE A 7 15.92 -14.67 13.64
CA ILE A 7 15.88 -15.34 12.33
C ILE A 7 16.97 -14.78 11.39
N TYR A 8 17.30 -13.50 11.53
CA TYR A 8 18.38 -12.82 10.81
C TYR A 8 19.78 -13.37 11.15
N ALA A 9 20.06 -13.64 12.42
CA ALA A 9 21.32 -14.22 12.88
C ALA A 9 21.47 -15.66 12.37
N LYS A 10 20.40 -16.46 12.45
CA LYS A 10 20.37 -17.83 11.91
C LYS A 10 20.60 -17.89 10.40
N ARG A 11 20.17 -16.87 9.66
CA ARG A 11 20.35 -16.76 8.20
C ARG A 11 21.62 -16.01 7.78
N GLN A 12 22.47 -15.61 8.74
CA GLN A 12 23.73 -14.88 8.54
C GLN A 12 23.57 -13.61 7.69
N TYR A 13 22.52 -12.82 7.97
CA TYR A 13 22.36 -11.53 7.29
C TYR A 13 23.32 -10.49 7.86
N LEU A 14 23.93 -9.70 6.97
CA LEU A 14 24.71 -8.53 7.32
C LEU A 14 23.81 -7.33 7.63
N VAL A 15 22.62 -7.27 6.99
CA VAL A 15 21.60 -6.23 7.24
C VAL A 15 20.50 -6.82 8.09
N ALA A 16 20.57 -6.59 9.40
CA ALA A 16 19.65 -7.15 10.39
C ALA A 16 18.58 -6.15 10.86
N SER A 17 18.84 -4.84 10.75
CA SER A 17 17.89 -3.80 11.16
C SER A 17 17.37 -2.96 9.99
N VAL A 18 16.21 -2.34 10.24
CA VAL A 18 15.60 -1.35 9.34
C VAL A 18 16.50 -0.12 9.19
N GLU A 19 17.17 0.27 10.27
CA GLU A 19 18.11 1.41 10.30
C GLU A 19 19.32 1.14 9.41
N ASP A 20 19.84 -0.09 9.38
CA ASP A 20 20.96 -0.48 8.53
C ASP A 20 20.58 -0.37 7.05
N ALA A 21 19.39 -0.87 6.70
CA ALA A 21 18.86 -0.79 5.34
C ALA A 21 18.69 0.68 4.90
N LYS A 22 18.19 1.55 5.78
CA LYS A 22 18.08 3.00 5.51
C LYS A 22 19.45 3.65 5.34
N SER A 23 20.42 3.34 6.21
CA SER A 23 21.77 3.92 6.12
C SER A 23 22.48 3.53 4.82
N LEU A 24 22.35 2.28 4.38
CA LEU A 24 22.89 1.81 3.09
C LEU A 24 22.21 2.51 1.90
N ALA A 25 20.89 2.63 1.94
CA ALA A 25 20.14 3.35 0.92
C ALA A 25 20.53 4.84 0.86
N GLU A 26 20.74 5.49 2.01
CA GLU A 26 21.18 6.87 2.10
C GLU A 26 22.58 7.07 1.53
N LYS A 27 23.54 6.19 1.86
CA LYS A 27 24.89 6.21 1.27
C LYS A 27 24.85 6.12 -0.25
N HIS A 28 23.97 5.28 -0.79
CA HIS A 28 23.79 5.14 -2.23
C HIS A 28 23.19 6.38 -2.87
N LEU A 29 22.20 7.02 -2.22
CA LEU A 29 21.65 8.29 -2.71
C LEU A 29 22.70 9.41 -2.68
N LYS A 30 23.51 9.48 -1.63
CA LYS A 30 24.63 10.43 -1.51
C LYS A 30 25.68 10.23 -2.59
N PHE A 31 26.07 8.99 -2.86
CA PHE A 31 27.02 8.67 -3.94
C PHE A 31 26.52 9.16 -5.31
N ASN A 32 25.21 9.14 -5.53
CA ASN A 32 24.57 9.60 -6.77
C ASN A 32 24.16 11.09 -6.75
N GLY A 33 24.55 11.86 -5.73
CA GLY A 33 24.25 13.29 -5.64
C GLY A 33 22.78 13.64 -5.34
N LEU A 34 21.99 12.68 -4.87
CA LEU A 34 20.56 12.82 -4.56
C LEU A 34 20.28 13.04 -3.06
N ASP A 35 21.23 13.64 -2.35
CA ASP A 35 21.17 13.82 -0.90
C ASP A 35 19.96 14.69 -0.50
N GLY A 36 19.23 14.27 0.54
CA GLY A 36 18.08 14.98 1.08
C GLY A 36 16.85 15.14 0.17
N SER A 37 16.89 14.65 -1.07
CA SER A 37 15.78 14.81 -2.04
C SER A 37 14.64 13.81 -1.81
N PHE A 38 14.91 12.69 -1.13
CA PHE A 38 13.95 11.61 -0.94
C PHE A 38 13.76 11.28 0.53
N SER A 39 12.52 11.01 0.91
CA SER A 39 12.16 10.42 2.19
C SER A 39 12.03 8.91 2.05
N PHE A 40 12.48 8.15 3.05
CA PHE A 40 12.31 6.70 3.07
C PHE A 40 10.91 6.33 3.57
N GLY A 41 10.22 5.44 2.84
CA GLY A 41 9.02 4.77 3.34
C GLY A 41 9.38 3.62 4.29
N LEU A 42 8.40 2.75 4.58
CA LEU A 42 8.61 1.58 5.43
C LEU A 42 9.43 0.53 4.68
N PRO A 43 10.64 0.17 5.15
CA PRO A 43 11.43 -0.87 4.53
C PRO A 43 10.84 -2.26 4.81
N GLU A 44 10.75 -3.08 3.78
CA GLU A 44 10.22 -4.43 3.85
C GLU A 44 11.32 -5.45 3.56
N VAL A 45 11.36 -6.53 4.33
CA VAL A 45 12.27 -7.66 4.06
C VAL A 45 11.52 -8.73 3.28
N ASP A 46 12.02 -9.04 2.09
CA ASP A 46 11.58 -10.18 1.30
C ASP A 46 12.48 -11.36 1.64
N ASP A 47 11.94 -12.25 2.47
CA ASP A 47 12.68 -13.33 3.08
C ASP A 47 12.96 -14.49 2.10
N ARG A 48 12.21 -14.55 0.98
CA ARG A 48 12.38 -15.54 -0.10
C ARG A 48 13.62 -15.28 -0.94
N TYR A 49 13.87 -14.00 -1.22
CA TYR A 49 15.03 -13.58 -2.01
C TYR A 49 16.17 -13.03 -1.15
N HIS A 50 15.98 -12.97 0.17
CA HIS A 50 16.93 -12.38 1.12
C HIS A 50 17.29 -10.93 0.76
N VAL A 51 16.28 -10.14 0.36
CA VAL A 51 16.47 -8.74 -0.03
C VAL A 51 15.65 -7.82 0.85
N TRP A 52 16.22 -6.66 1.15
CA TRP A 52 15.52 -5.52 1.71
C TRP A 52 15.03 -4.64 0.57
N ARG A 53 13.75 -4.28 0.61
CA ARG A 53 13.15 -3.31 -0.29
C ARG A 53 12.94 -2.03 0.48
N VAL A 54 13.66 -0.98 0.11
CA VAL A 54 13.57 0.34 0.72
C VAL A 54 12.81 1.25 -0.24
N PRO A 55 11.52 1.54 0.01
CA PRO A 55 10.76 2.44 -0.83
C PRO A 55 11.24 3.89 -0.67
N LEU A 56 11.42 4.57 -1.80
CA LEU A 56 11.74 6.00 -1.86
C LEU A 56 10.48 6.79 -2.14
N THR A 57 10.29 7.87 -1.38
CA THR A 57 9.15 8.77 -1.51
C THR A 57 9.63 10.20 -1.76
N LEU A 58 8.91 10.90 -2.62
CA LEU A 58 9.13 12.29 -2.97
C LEU A 58 7.80 13.02 -2.78
N HIS A 59 7.77 14.05 -1.92
CA HIS A 59 6.56 14.82 -1.58
C HIS A 59 5.31 13.95 -1.36
N ASN A 60 5.44 12.90 -0.54
CA ASN A 60 4.36 11.98 -0.17
C ASN A 60 3.84 11.08 -1.32
N ARG A 61 4.59 10.96 -2.43
CA ARG A 61 4.34 10.00 -3.52
C ARG A 61 5.48 8.99 -3.63
N LYS A 62 5.17 7.75 -4.05
CA LYS A 62 6.19 6.74 -4.32
C LYS A 62 7.01 7.14 -5.55
N ALA A 63 8.29 7.44 -5.34
CA ALA A 63 9.23 7.81 -6.40
C ALA A 63 9.86 6.56 -7.02
N GLY A 64 10.24 5.60 -6.18
CA GLY A 64 10.88 4.34 -6.57
C GLY A 64 11.17 3.45 -5.37
N GLU A 65 12.09 2.52 -5.53
CA GLU A 65 12.59 1.64 -4.48
C GLU A 65 14.05 1.24 -4.73
N ILE A 66 14.80 1.05 -3.65
CA ILE A 66 16.17 0.53 -3.66
C ILE A 66 16.11 -0.88 -3.08
N VAL A 67 16.69 -1.84 -3.80
CA VAL A 67 16.76 -3.24 -3.39
C VAL A 67 18.17 -3.53 -2.89
N ILE A 68 18.29 -3.97 -1.64
CA ILE A 68 19.55 -4.27 -0.97
C ILE A 68 19.59 -5.75 -0.65
N ASN A 69 20.68 -6.44 -0.98
CA ASN A 69 20.86 -7.83 -0.58
C ASN A 69 21.19 -7.91 0.93
N ALA A 70 20.39 -8.65 1.70
CA ALA A 70 20.55 -8.76 3.14
C ALA A 70 21.81 -9.56 3.56
N LYS A 71 22.33 -10.43 2.68
CA LYS A 71 23.51 -11.27 2.95
C LYS A 71 24.82 -10.58 2.61
N THR A 72 24.85 -9.76 1.55
CA THR A 72 26.09 -9.12 1.08
C THR A 72 26.15 -7.63 1.36
N ALA A 73 25.04 -7.01 1.79
CA ALA A 73 24.90 -5.55 1.92
C ALA A 73 25.17 -4.77 0.61
N VAL A 74 25.07 -5.45 -0.54
CA VAL A 74 25.24 -4.86 -1.88
C VAL A 74 23.87 -4.50 -2.46
N ILE A 75 23.81 -3.38 -3.16
CA ILE A 75 22.61 -2.91 -3.85
C ILE A 75 22.47 -3.64 -5.19
N ASP A 76 21.30 -4.23 -5.40
CA ASP A 76 20.95 -4.94 -6.63
C ASP A 76 20.44 -3.90 -7.66
N LEU A 77 21.33 -3.49 -8.57
CA LEU A 77 21.03 -2.42 -9.54
C LEU A 77 19.92 -2.81 -10.52
N ASP A 78 19.81 -4.09 -10.88
CA ASP A 78 18.82 -4.59 -11.83
C ASP A 78 17.40 -4.55 -11.25
N LYS A 79 17.26 -4.76 -9.94
CA LYS A 79 15.97 -4.69 -9.24
C LYS A 79 15.68 -3.32 -8.65
N SER A 80 16.70 -2.49 -8.46
CA SER A 80 16.53 -1.14 -7.98
C SER A 80 15.96 -0.21 -9.05
N SER A 81 15.33 0.88 -8.62
CA SER A 81 14.91 1.93 -9.55
C SER A 81 16.13 2.62 -10.17
N ASN A 82 16.11 2.80 -11.50
CA ASN A 82 17.18 3.47 -12.23
C ASN A 82 17.40 4.89 -11.67
N ILE A 83 18.65 5.21 -11.33
CA ILE A 83 19.06 6.50 -10.77
C ILE A 83 18.69 7.66 -11.71
N GLU A 84 18.86 7.49 -13.02
CA GLU A 84 18.51 8.52 -14.00
C GLU A 84 17.01 8.85 -13.98
N PHE A 85 16.18 7.82 -13.78
CA PHE A 85 14.74 8.01 -13.63
C PHE A 85 14.38 8.74 -12.34
N LEU A 86 15.10 8.47 -11.24
CA LEU A 86 14.93 9.19 -9.98
C LEU A 86 15.29 10.66 -10.12
N ILE A 87 16.41 10.99 -10.78
CA ILE A 87 16.84 12.37 -11.04
C ILE A 87 15.77 13.12 -11.86
N ARG A 88 15.30 12.52 -12.96
CA ARG A 88 14.25 13.12 -13.82
C ARG A 88 12.98 13.41 -13.02
N LYS A 89 12.54 12.47 -12.17
CA LYS A 89 11.38 12.67 -11.30
C LYS A 89 11.56 13.82 -10.30
N THR A 90 12.75 13.97 -9.70
CA THR A 90 13.05 15.07 -8.78
C THR A 90 12.92 16.42 -9.49
N VAL A 91 13.48 16.53 -10.70
CA VAL A 91 13.38 17.74 -11.52
C VAL A 91 11.93 18.02 -11.93
N GLU A 92 11.17 16.98 -12.31
CA GLU A 92 9.78 17.14 -12.72
C GLU A 92 8.88 17.62 -11.57
N GLU A 93 9.04 17.05 -10.36
CA GLU A 93 8.26 17.50 -9.20
C GLU A 93 8.69 18.89 -8.71
N ALA A 94 9.97 19.26 -8.84
CA ALA A 94 10.42 20.63 -8.54
C ALA A 94 9.74 21.68 -9.44
N ASN A 95 9.40 21.29 -10.68
CA ASN A 95 8.71 22.16 -11.64
C ASN A 95 7.17 22.10 -11.52
N LYS A 96 6.60 21.22 -10.70
CA LYS A 96 5.14 21.12 -10.53
C LYS A 96 4.66 22.13 -9.50
N GLU A 97 3.68 22.92 -9.89
CA GLU A 97 2.96 23.77 -8.95
C GLU A 97 2.25 22.93 -7.87
N PRO A 98 2.22 23.41 -6.62
CA PRO A 98 1.58 22.70 -5.53
C PRO A 98 0.08 22.55 -5.82
N LYS A 99 -0.37 21.30 -6.01
CA LYS A 99 -1.79 20.99 -6.15
C LYS A 99 -2.52 21.36 -4.86
N LYS A 100 -3.44 22.33 -4.94
CA LYS A 100 -4.37 22.64 -3.85
C LYS A 100 -5.16 21.37 -3.51
N ARG A 101 -5.12 20.94 -2.25
CA ARG A 101 -5.97 19.84 -1.77
C ARG A 101 -7.42 20.26 -1.99
N SER A 102 -8.16 19.50 -2.80
CA SER A 102 -9.60 19.65 -2.88
C SER A 102 -10.15 19.40 -1.48
N THR A 103 -10.94 20.35 -0.98
CA THR A 103 -11.66 20.19 0.27
C THR A 103 -12.42 18.86 0.24
N ALA A 104 -12.18 18.01 1.25
CA ALA A 104 -12.92 16.76 1.39
C ALA A 104 -14.42 17.10 1.42
N LYS A 105 -15.21 16.47 0.54
CA LYS A 105 -16.66 16.60 0.60
C LYS A 105 -17.12 16.14 1.98
N LYS A 106 -17.98 16.94 2.62
CA LYS A 106 -18.58 16.58 3.90
C LYS A 106 -19.38 15.29 3.68
N ILE A 107 -18.94 14.20 4.31
CA ILE A 107 -19.66 12.93 4.30
C ILE A 107 -20.82 13.11 5.29
N GLU A 108 -22.03 13.33 4.76
CA GLU A 108 -23.26 13.29 5.56
C GLU A 108 -23.59 11.81 5.81
N LEU A 109 -23.69 11.41 7.08
CA LEU A 109 -24.06 10.05 7.45
C LEU A 109 -25.55 9.84 7.14
N SER A 110 -25.89 8.83 6.33
CA SER A 110 -27.29 8.50 6.08
C SER A 110 -27.97 7.98 7.34
N GLU A 111 -29.21 8.39 7.61
CA GLU A 111 -30.05 7.85 8.69
C GLU A 111 -30.56 6.41 8.43
N LEU A 112 -30.14 5.79 7.32
CA LEU A 112 -30.58 4.46 6.92
C LEU A 112 -30.05 3.40 7.89
N LYS A 113 -30.98 2.68 8.50
CA LYS A 113 -30.65 1.53 9.33
C LYS A 113 -30.29 0.35 8.44
N ASN A 114 -29.34 -0.47 8.88
CA ASN A 114 -29.07 -1.77 8.25
C ASN A 114 -30.38 -2.56 8.14
N THR A 115 -30.83 -2.80 6.91
CA THR A 115 -32.12 -3.40 6.60
C THR A 115 -31.88 -4.66 5.77
N ILE A 116 -32.43 -5.80 6.22
CA ILE A 116 -32.46 -7.03 5.43
C ILE A 116 -33.74 -7.00 4.61
N LEU A 117 -33.60 -6.95 3.28
CA LEU A 117 -34.73 -7.00 2.37
C LEU A 117 -34.83 -8.40 1.77
N ALA A 118 -35.96 -9.08 2.00
CA ALA A 118 -36.24 -10.39 1.44
C ALA A 118 -37.22 -10.25 0.26
N GLY A 119 -36.81 -10.68 -0.93
CA GLY A 119 -37.65 -10.61 -2.13
C GLY A 119 -36.83 -10.54 -3.42
N ASN A 120 -37.52 -10.29 -4.54
CA ASN A 120 -36.88 -10.12 -5.84
C ASN A 120 -36.09 -8.80 -5.88
N SER A 121 -34.76 -8.91 -5.93
CA SER A 121 -33.81 -7.79 -5.99
C SER A 121 -34.18 -6.67 -6.97
N VAL A 122 -34.77 -7.00 -8.13
CA VAL A 122 -35.13 -6.02 -9.17
C VAL A 122 -36.26 -5.10 -8.72
N ASN A 123 -37.22 -5.63 -7.96
CA ASN A 123 -38.35 -4.84 -7.45
C ASN A 123 -37.96 -4.11 -6.17
N THR A 124 -37.17 -4.75 -5.30
CA THR A 124 -36.74 -4.18 -4.03
C THR A 124 -35.81 -2.97 -4.20
N MET A 125 -34.98 -2.97 -5.25
CA MET A 125 -34.05 -1.86 -5.54
C MET A 125 -34.76 -0.53 -5.84
N LYS A 126 -36.01 -0.57 -6.32
CA LYS A 126 -36.83 0.63 -6.59
C LYS A 126 -37.25 1.39 -5.34
N HIS A 127 -37.12 0.78 -4.16
CA HIS A 127 -37.50 1.35 -2.87
C HIS A 127 -36.30 1.91 -2.08
N LEU A 128 -35.08 1.80 -2.60
CA LEU A 128 -33.86 2.33 -1.97
C LEU A 128 -33.56 3.74 -2.49
N PRO A 129 -33.03 4.64 -1.65
CA PRO A 129 -32.59 5.95 -2.10
C PRO A 129 -31.36 5.84 -3.01
N ASP A 130 -31.30 6.70 -4.03
CA ASP A 130 -30.32 6.66 -5.14
C ASP A 130 -28.84 6.72 -4.69
N GLU A 131 -28.57 7.20 -3.49
CA GLU A 131 -27.21 7.33 -2.92
C GLU A 131 -26.74 6.09 -2.14
N SER A 132 -27.50 5.00 -2.16
CA SER A 132 -27.18 3.78 -1.39
C SER A 132 -26.10 2.92 -2.07
N VAL A 133 -25.03 2.59 -1.34
CA VAL A 133 -24.01 1.62 -1.80
C VAL A 133 -24.48 0.20 -1.50
N ILE A 134 -24.60 -0.64 -2.53
CA ILE A 134 -25.04 -2.04 -2.41
C ILE A 134 -23.83 -2.96 -2.53
N TRP A 135 -23.58 -3.77 -1.49
CA TRP A 135 -22.59 -4.85 -1.55
C TRP A 135 -23.25 -6.16 -1.96
N TYR A 136 -22.92 -6.66 -3.15
CA TYR A 136 -23.34 -7.98 -3.61
C TYR A 136 -22.30 -9.03 -3.18
N SER A 137 -22.68 -9.97 -2.31
CA SER A 137 -21.83 -11.08 -1.89
C SER A 137 -22.21 -12.37 -2.66
N PRO A 138 -21.48 -12.74 -3.72
CA PRO A 138 -21.82 -13.90 -4.56
C PRO A 138 -21.74 -15.26 -3.85
N HIS A 139 -21.14 -15.33 -2.65
CA HIS A 139 -20.95 -16.58 -1.90
C HIS A 139 -22.19 -17.11 -1.16
N LEU A 140 -23.27 -16.34 -1.03
CA LEU A 140 -24.51 -16.78 -0.36
C LEU A 140 -25.47 -17.57 -1.29
N ARG A 141 -25.14 -17.72 -2.58
CA ARG A 141 -25.98 -18.44 -3.54
C ARG A 141 -26.08 -19.95 -3.25
N THR A 142 -25.19 -20.51 -2.43
CA THR A 142 -25.08 -21.97 -2.25
C THR A 142 -26.00 -22.56 -1.16
N ILE A 143 -26.72 -21.73 -0.39
CA ILE A 143 -27.46 -22.20 0.81
C ILE A 143 -28.99 -22.05 0.71
N MET A 144 -29.54 -21.55 -0.40
CA MET A 144 -30.99 -21.44 -0.57
C MET A 144 -31.45 -22.00 -1.94
N PRO A 145 -32.33 -23.02 -1.97
CA PRO A 145 -32.73 -23.72 -3.19
C PRO A 145 -33.75 -22.94 -4.05
N ASN A 146 -34.05 -21.68 -3.69
CA ASN A 146 -34.97 -20.84 -4.44
C ASN A 146 -34.21 -19.66 -5.09
N PRO A 147 -34.14 -19.59 -6.43
CA PRO A 147 -33.36 -18.57 -7.15
C PRO A 147 -33.87 -17.13 -6.96
N ASN A 148 -34.99 -16.92 -6.25
CA ASN A 148 -35.64 -15.63 -6.06
C ASN A 148 -35.37 -14.96 -4.71
N ILE A 149 -34.53 -15.53 -3.84
CA ILE A 149 -34.21 -14.95 -2.52
C ILE A 149 -32.74 -14.52 -2.50
N LEU A 150 -32.51 -13.21 -2.58
CA LEU A 150 -31.21 -12.61 -2.36
C LEU A 150 -31.20 -11.98 -0.97
N SER A 151 -30.28 -12.41 -0.11
CA SER A 151 -29.99 -11.70 1.14
C SER A 151 -29.05 -10.54 0.80
N ILE A 152 -29.58 -9.32 0.88
CA ILE A 152 -28.80 -8.10 0.70
C ILE A 152 -28.45 -7.61 2.10
N THR A 153 -27.15 -7.63 2.43
CA THR A 153 -26.62 -6.94 3.61
C THR A 153 -26.12 -5.58 3.15
N LEU A 154 -26.85 -4.51 3.48
CA LEU A 154 -26.27 -3.17 3.45
C LEU A 154 -25.28 -3.07 4.62
N MET A 155 -24.01 -2.78 4.32
CA MET A 155 -23.09 -2.20 5.29
C MET A 155 -22.87 -0.73 4.93
N MET A 156 -22.87 0.12 5.96
CA MET A 156 -22.44 1.50 5.87
C MET A 156 -21.05 1.58 5.22
N SER A 157 -20.92 2.43 4.20
CA SER A 157 -19.61 2.90 3.74
C SER A 157 -18.93 3.69 4.87
N ILE A 158 -17.69 3.33 5.17
CA ILE A 158 -16.76 4.12 5.99
C ILE A 158 -16.24 5.29 5.15
#